data_AF-A0A1W2DTP6-F1
#
_entry.id   AF-A0A1W2DTP6-F1
#
_cell.length_a   1.000
_cell.length_b   1.000
_cell.length_c   1.000
_cell.angle_alpha   90.00
_cell.angle_beta   90.00
_cell.angle_gamma   90.00
#
_symmetry.space_group_name_H-M   'P 1'
#
loop_
_entity.id
_entity.type
_entity.pdbx_description
1 polymer ?
#
loop_
_entity_poly.entity_id
_entity_poly.type
_entity_poly.pdbx_seq_one_letter_code
_entity_poly.pdbx_strand_id
1 'polypeptide(L)' 'MENMENEEQKKPEEKPHAHKPIEHDYAKHQADPGPPREAVEEEDINGAAVVMRWLIPLLVVALLIYWLFFK' A
#
# COMPACT_ATOMS: atom_id res chain seq x y z
N MET A 1 9.53 -18.13 -39.37
CA MET A 1 8.61 -17.78 -38.27
C MET A 1 9.48 -17.66 -37.04
N GLU A 2 10.12 -16.50 -36.88
CA GLU A 2 10.98 -16.20 -35.73
C GLU A 2 10.17 -15.41 -34.71
N ASN A 3 10.29 -15.84 -33.47
CA ASN A 3 9.45 -15.44 -32.35
C ASN A 3 9.89 -14.06 -31.83
N MET A 4 8.90 -13.22 -31.52
CA MET A 4 9.06 -11.87 -30.99
C MET A 4 10.02 -11.82 -29.80
N GLU A 5 11.10 -11.06 -29.94
CA GLU A 5 11.92 -10.60 -28.82
C GLU A 5 11.05 -9.75 -27.89
N ASN A 6 11.17 -10.05 -26.59
CA ASN A 6 10.50 -9.35 -25.51
C ASN A 6 11.14 -7.95 -25.40
N GLU A 7 10.49 -6.92 -25.92
CA GLU A 7 10.91 -5.54 -25.69
C GLU A 7 10.58 -5.15 -24.25
N GLU A 8 11.46 -5.54 -23.33
CA GLU A 8 11.52 -4.98 -21.99
C GLU A 8 11.78 -3.48 -22.16
N GLN A 9 10.74 -2.65 -21.96
CA GLN A 9 10.85 -1.20 -21.96
C GLN A 9 11.81 -0.80 -20.85
N LYS A 10 13.09 -0.67 -21.21
CA LYS A 10 14.15 -0.18 -20.33
C LYS A 10 13.76 1.25 -19.95
N LYS A 11 13.20 1.42 -18.75
CA LYS A 11 13.00 2.73 -18.11
C LYS A 11 14.32 3.49 -18.27
N PRO A 12 14.33 4.69 -18.88
CA PRO A 12 15.57 5.41 -19.07
C PRO A 12 16.23 5.57 -17.69
N GLU A 13 17.47 5.08 -17.58
CA GLU A 13 18.32 5.28 -16.41
C GLU A 13 18.33 6.79 -16.13
N GLU A 14 17.62 7.18 -15.08
CA GLU A 14 17.61 8.56 -14.62
C GLU A 14 19.05 8.90 -14.26
N LYS A 15 19.67 9.74 -15.11
CA LYS A 15 20.92 10.43 -14.80
C LYS A 15 20.83 10.91 -13.36
N PRO A 16 21.90 10.82 -12.53
CA PRO A 16 21.85 11.31 -11.17
C PRO A 16 21.36 12.75 -11.21
N HIS A 17 20.11 12.95 -10.81
CA HIS A 17 19.46 14.25 -10.91
C HIS A 17 20.32 15.18 -10.09
N ALA A 18 20.95 16.15 -10.75
CA ALA A 18 21.60 17.24 -10.04
C ALA A 18 20.55 17.76 -9.04
N HIS A 19 20.87 17.72 -7.75
CA HIS A 19 19.94 18.12 -6.72
C HIS A 19 19.41 19.51 -7.08
N LYS A 20 18.08 19.63 -7.21
CA LYS A 20 17.46 20.92 -7.43
C LYS A 20 17.94 21.86 -6.30
N PRO A 21 18.29 23.12 -6.61
CA PRO A 21 18.69 24.07 -5.59
C PRO A 21 17.59 24.17 -4.52
N ILE A 22 18.00 24.33 -3.26
CA ILE A 22 17.08 24.43 -2.14
C ILE A 22 16.20 25.67 -2.36
N GLU A 23 14.90 25.45 -2.45
CA GLU A 23 13.89 26.51 -2.55
C GLU A 23 13.86 27.29 -1.24
N HIS A 24 14.01 28.62 -1.30
CA HIS A 24 13.93 29.50 -0.14
C HIS A 24 12.66 30.37 -0.13
N ASP A 25 11.93 30.43 -1.25
CA ASP A 25 10.70 31.21 -1.40
C ASP A 25 9.45 30.33 -1.27
N TYR A 26 9.27 29.77 -0.07
CA TYR A 26 8.11 28.96 0.25
C TYR A 26 6.77 29.71 0.12
N ALA A 27 6.79 31.06 0.14
CA ALA A 27 5.59 31.88 0.02
C ALA A 27 4.95 31.79 -1.37
N LYS A 28 5.74 31.46 -2.40
CA LYS A 28 5.30 31.34 -3.79
C LYS A 28 4.35 30.18 -4.05
N HIS A 29 4.35 29.18 -3.16
CA HIS A 29 3.56 27.95 -3.27
C HIS A 29 2.35 27.93 -2.32
N GLN A 30 2.02 29.05 -1.66
CA GLN A 30 0.87 29.12 -0.75
C GLN A 30 -0.48 28.88 -1.47
N ALA A 31 -0.54 29.17 -2.76
CA ALA A 31 -1.72 28.95 -3.59
C ALA A 31 -1.72 27.58 -4.30
N ASP A 32 -0.64 26.81 -4.18
CA ASP A 32 -0.57 25.50 -4.81
C ASP A 32 -1.52 24.56 -4.07
N PRO A 33 -2.41 23.85 -4.79
CA PRO A 33 -3.22 22.83 -4.17
C PRO A 33 -2.30 21.78 -3.56
N GLY A 34 -2.66 21.30 -2.38
CA GLY A 34 -1.95 20.19 -1.75
C GLY A 34 -1.90 18.96 -2.67
N PRO A 35 -1.06 17.96 -2.34
CA PRO A 35 -0.99 16.72 -3.09
C PRO A 35 -2.39 16.12 -3.28
N PRO A 36 -2.63 15.42 -4.41
CA PRO A 36 -3.93 14.80 -4.68
C PRO A 36 -4.31 13.89 -3.51
N ARG A 37 -5.61 13.78 -3.21
CA ARG A 37 -6.12 13.01 -2.07
C ARG A 37 -5.60 11.56 -2.06
N GLU A 38 -5.42 10.97 -3.24
CA GLU A 38 -4.83 9.63 -3.45
C GLU A 38 -3.37 9.50 -3.00
N ALA A 39 -2.62 10.59 -2.97
CA ALA A 39 -1.24 10.63 -2.46
C ALA A 39 -1.20 10.90 -0.94
N VAL A 40 -2.33 11.28 -0.33
CA VAL A 40 -2.46 11.57 1.10
C VAL A 40 -3.16 10.42 1.83
N GLU A 41 -4.13 9.80 1.18
CA GLU A 41 -4.93 8.71 1.73
C GLU A 41 -4.50 7.39 1.12
N GLU A 42 -4.08 6.46 1.97
CA GLU A 42 -3.86 5.08 1.56
C GLU A 42 -5.20 4.35 1.41
N GLU A 43 -5.29 3.46 0.42
CA GLU A 43 -6.45 2.59 0.26
C GLU A 43 -6.55 1.65 1.47
N ASP A 44 -7.52 1.90 2.35
CA ASP A 44 -7.81 1.01 3.47
C ASP A 44 -8.46 -0.28 2.96
N ILE A 45 -7.61 -1.27 2.70
CA ILE A 45 -8.00 -2.64 2.39
C ILE A 45 -8.52 -3.27 3.69
N ASN A 46 -9.77 -2.94 4.02
CA ASN A 46 -10.52 -3.30 5.24
C ASN A 46 -10.62 -4.81 5.55
N GLY A 47 -10.00 -5.69 4.76
CA GLY A 47 -10.09 -7.15 4.90
C GLY A 47 -9.36 -7.69 6.12
N ALA A 48 -8.12 -7.25 6.38
CA ALA A 48 -7.29 -7.87 7.43
C ALA A 48 -7.81 -7.55 8.85
N ALA A 49 -8.22 -6.30 9.09
CA ALA A 49 -8.71 -5.85 10.39
C ALA A 49 -10.02 -6.56 10.79
N VAL A 50 -10.92 -6.77 9.83
CA VAL A 50 -12.20 -7.46 10.06
C VAL A 50 -11.97 -8.94 10.39
N VAL A 51 -11.12 -9.64 9.62
CA VAL A 51 -10.83 -11.06 9.87
C VAL A 51 -10.16 -11.27 11.24
N MET A 52 -9.17 -10.43 11.57
CA MET A 52 -8.46 -10.52 12.86
C MET A 52 -9.38 -10.30 14.06
N ARG A 53 -10.41 -9.45 13.92
CA ARG A 53 -11.40 -9.21 14.98
C ARG A 53 -12.25 -10.45 15.30
N TRP A 54 -12.49 -11.32 14.32
CA TRP A 54 -13.30 -12.53 14.50
C TRP A 54 -12.50 -13.79 14.85
N LEU A 55 -11.19 -13.76 14.66
CA LEU A 55 -10.33 -14.93 14.87
C LEU A 55 -10.41 -15.47 16.31
N ILE A 56 -10.23 -14.60 17.31
CA ILE A 56 -10.25 -14.99 18.72
C ILE A 56 -11.60 -15.60 19.15
N PRO A 57 -12.77 -14.96 18.92
CA PRO A 57 -14.04 -15.56 19.32
C PRO A 57 -14.31 -16.89 18.58
N LEU A 58 -13.91 -17.01 17.32
CA LEU A 58 -14.05 -18.25 16.57
C LEU A 58 -13.22 -19.40 17.17
N LEU A 59 -12.00 -19.12 17.62
CA LEU A 59 -11.15 -20.10 18.31
C LEU A 59 -11.75 -20.54 19.65
N VAL A 60 -12.33 -19.61 20.42
CA VAL A 60 -12.98 -19.95 21.70
C VAL A 60 -14.19 -20.87 21.49
N VAL A 61 -15.01 -20.59 20.47
CA VAL A 61 -16.16 -21.45 20.13
C VAL A 61 -15.68 -22.84 19.70
N ALA A 62 -14.65 -22.93 18.84
CA ALA A 62 -14.09 -24.21 18.43
C ALA A 62 -13.52 -25.00 19.63
N LEU A 63 -12.86 -24.33 20.56
CA LEU A 63 -12.33 -24.96 21.77
C LEU A 63 -13.44 -25.48 22.69
N LEU A 64 -14.53 -24.72 22.84
CA LEU A 64 -15.70 -25.12 23.62
C LEU A 64 -16.39 -26.34 23.00
N ILE A 65 -16.54 -26.38 21.68
CA ILE A 65 -17.08 -27.53 20.96
C ILE A 65 -16.18 -28.75 21.22
N TYR A 66 -14.87 -28.60 21.04
CA TYR A 66 -13.93 -29.68 21.32
C TYR A 66 -14.07 -30.19 22.77
N TRP A 67 -14.14 -29.28 23.74
CA TRP A 67 -14.32 -29.63 25.14
C TRP A 67 -15.63 -30.38 25.40
N LEU A 68 -16.76 -29.93 24.87
CA LEU A 68 -18.06 -30.58 25.11
C LEU A 68 -18.22 -31.98 24.50
N PHE A 69 -17.55 -32.25 23.37
CA PHE A 69 -17.70 -33.52 22.66
C PHE A 69 -16.57 -34.54 22.96
N PHE A 70 -15.39 -34.08 23.38
CA PHE A 70 -14.22 -34.95 23.59
C PHE A 70 -13.73 -35.00 25.04
N LYS A 71 -14.35 -34.26 25.97
CA LYS A 71 -14.06 -34.30 27.41
C LYS A 71 -15.28 -34.80 28.18
#